data_AF-A0A971WWL4-F1
#
_entry.id   AF-A0A971WWL4-F1
#
_cell.length_a   1.000
_cell.length_b   1.000
_cell.length_c   1.000
_cell.angle_alpha   90.00
_cell.angle_beta   90.00
_cell.angle_gamma   90.00
#
_symmetry.space_group_name_H-M   'P 1'
#
loop_
_entity.id
_entity.type
_entity.pdbx_description
1 polymer ?
#
loop_
_entity_poly.entity_id
_entity_poly.type
_entity_poly.pdbx_seq_one_letter_code
_entity_poly.pdbx_strand_id
1 'polypeptide(L)'
;MNDNLKIQGLAVPEELLIDVYRSAPAQPSPWVVISDQVMGGVSSAVLQQDQRINSNCSCLIGRTRLDNNGGFVQMRLDIEPSYLRTDYRGIFIELYGSAQDYNLHVKTTQLNRPWQSFRCTLTVEPQWTRFIVPYEQLEAHRTDAKLQPTAIRSIAVVAIGQAFDVDVCVRRLGFYR
;
A
#
# COMPACT_ATOMS: atom_id res chain seq x y z
N MET A 1 6.47 21.98 14.87
CA MET A 1 7.17 20.70 15.13
C MET A 1 7.43 20.09 13.78
N ASN A 2 8.69 19.94 13.39
CA ASN A 2 9.04 19.44 12.07
C ASN A 2 8.52 18.00 11.96
N ASP A 3 7.60 17.76 11.04
CA ASP A 3 7.24 16.40 10.59
C ASP A 3 8.52 15.76 10.07
N ASN A 4 9.21 14.99 10.92
CA ASN A 4 10.45 14.32 10.57
C ASN A 4 10.11 13.10 9.72
N LEU A 5 9.82 13.33 8.44
CA LEU A 5 9.56 12.30 7.46
C LEU A 5 10.85 11.52 7.19
N LYS A 6 10.88 10.25 7.61
CA LYS A 6 11.95 9.31 7.23
C LYS A 6 11.77 8.93 5.76
N ILE A 7 12.87 8.79 5.02
CA ILE A 7 12.86 8.28 3.65
C ILE A 7 13.56 6.93 3.64
N GLN A 8 12.92 5.93 3.03
CA GLN A 8 13.48 4.61 2.81
C GLN A 8 13.49 4.31 1.31
N GLY A 9 14.68 4.11 0.75
CA GLY A 9 14.90 3.95 -0.68
C GLY A 9 15.73 5.10 -1.26
N LEU A 10 15.67 5.28 -2.58
CA LEU A 10 16.42 6.32 -3.29
C LEU A 10 15.93 7.72 -2.88
N ALA A 11 16.84 8.69 -2.82
CA ALA A 11 16.46 10.08 -2.65
C ALA A 11 15.81 10.59 -3.95
N VAL A 12 14.52 10.91 -3.90
CA VAL A 12 13.75 11.46 -5.03
C VAL A 12 13.30 12.87 -4.66
N PRO A 13 13.65 13.90 -5.48
CA PRO A 13 13.17 15.26 -5.29
C PRO A 13 11.63 15.34 -5.28
N GLU A 14 11.09 16.25 -4.48
CA GLU A 14 9.65 16.39 -4.24
C GLU A 14 8.87 16.73 -5.52
N GLU A 15 9.48 17.49 -6.43
CA GLU A 15 8.95 17.86 -7.74
C GLU A 15 8.83 16.70 -8.73
N LEU A 16 9.52 15.58 -8.47
CA LEU A 16 9.43 14.36 -9.27
C LEU A 16 8.38 13.39 -8.73
N LEU A 17 7.69 13.73 -7.63
CA LEU A 17 6.60 12.93 -7.07
C LEU A 17 5.26 13.33 -7.69
N ILE A 18 4.54 12.34 -8.20
CA ILE A 18 3.23 12.51 -8.81
C ILE A 18 2.19 11.80 -7.95
N ASP A 19 1.37 12.60 -7.27
CA ASP A 19 0.35 12.09 -6.37
C ASP A 19 -0.82 11.47 -7.12
N VAL A 20 -1.14 10.22 -6.77
CA VAL A 20 -2.41 9.58 -7.11
C VAL A 20 -3.38 9.73 -5.95
N TYR A 21 -2.87 9.66 -4.73
CA TYR A 21 -3.63 9.84 -3.50
C TYR A 21 -2.86 10.75 -2.54
N ARG A 22 -3.57 11.75 -2.00
CA ARG A 22 -3.14 12.56 -0.86
C ARG A 22 -4.32 12.72 0.08
N SER A 23 -4.15 12.32 1.33
CA SER A 23 -5.21 12.47 2.33
C SER A 23 -5.52 13.94 2.55
N ALA A 24 -6.81 14.27 2.58
CA ALA A 24 -7.31 15.61 2.82
C ALA A 24 -8.46 15.55 3.83
N PRO A 25 -8.63 16.59 4.67
CA PRO A 25 -9.76 16.66 5.57
C PRO A 25 -11.07 16.75 4.77
N ALA A 26 -12.15 16.18 5.32
CA ALA A 26 -13.51 16.22 4.74
C ALA A 26 -13.67 15.60 3.34
N GLN A 27 -12.66 14.90 2.80
CA GLN A 27 -12.78 14.10 1.58
C GLN A 27 -12.81 12.62 1.95
N PRO A 28 -13.84 11.85 1.54
CA PRO A 28 -13.87 10.41 1.79
C PRO A 28 -12.63 9.71 1.23
N SER A 29 -12.13 8.74 1.97
CA SER A 29 -11.02 7.91 1.50
C SER A 29 -11.46 7.01 0.32
N PRO A 30 -10.73 7.00 -0.81
CA PRO A 30 -11.03 6.11 -1.94
C PRO A 30 -10.52 4.68 -1.74
N TRP A 31 -9.86 4.39 -0.62
CA TRP A 31 -9.32 3.07 -0.33
C TRP A 31 -10.44 2.09 0.00
N VAL A 32 -10.29 0.84 -0.43
CA VAL A 32 -11.25 -0.23 -0.19
C VAL A 32 -10.62 -1.32 0.66
N VAL A 33 -11.30 -1.71 1.74
CA VAL A 33 -10.85 -2.82 2.61
C VAL A 33 -11.25 -4.16 2.02
N ILE A 34 -10.31 -5.10 2.02
CA ILE A 34 -10.55 -6.49 1.65
C ILE A 34 -9.89 -7.36 2.71
N SER A 35 -10.57 -8.41 3.16
CA SER A 35 -10.03 -9.40 4.11
C SER A 35 -10.12 -10.81 3.56
N ASP A 36 -9.47 -11.75 4.24
CA ASP A 36 -9.56 -13.19 3.96
C ASP A 36 -10.96 -13.79 4.14
N GLN A 37 -11.95 -13.04 4.64
CA GLN A 37 -13.35 -13.45 4.73
C GLN A 37 -13.91 -13.85 3.36
N VAL A 38 -13.38 -13.28 2.27
CA VAL A 38 -13.71 -13.67 0.88
C VAL A 38 -13.36 -15.13 0.55
N MET A 39 -12.55 -15.78 1.38
CA MET A 39 -12.16 -17.19 1.29
C MET A 39 -12.55 -18.00 2.55
N GLY A 40 -13.38 -17.44 3.43
CA GLY A 40 -13.82 -18.09 4.68
C GLY A 40 -12.92 -17.85 5.90
N GLY A 41 -11.89 -17.02 5.76
CA GLY A 41 -11.05 -16.55 6.88
C GLY A 41 -11.83 -15.69 7.87
N VAL A 42 -11.21 -15.41 9.02
CA VAL A 42 -11.83 -14.64 10.12
C VAL A 42 -11.03 -13.39 10.49
N SER A 43 -10.11 -12.94 9.63
CA SER A 43 -9.47 -11.63 9.80
C SER A 43 -10.47 -10.52 9.52
N SER A 44 -10.37 -9.42 10.25
CA SER A 44 -11.25 -8.27 10.08
C SER A 44 -10.48 -6.98 10.21
N ALA A 45 -10.88 -5.98 9.44
CA ALA A 45 -10.34 -4.64 9.52
C ALA A 45 -11.37 -3.62 9.03
N VAL A 46 -11.17 -2.37 9.41
CA VAL A 46 -11.93 -1.22 8.98
C VAL A 46 -10.99 -0.16 8.43
N LEU A 47 -11.52 0.69 7.55
CA LEU A 47 -10.85 1.90 7.11
C LEU A 47 -11.39 3.08 7.91
N GLN A 48 -10.50 3.82 8.54
CA GLN A 48 -10.83 5.02 9.29
C GLN A 48 -9.98 6.19 8.80
N GLN A 49 -10.58 7.36 8.61
CA GLN A 49 -9.81 8.58 8.43
C GLN A 49 -9.47 9.17 9.79
N ASP A 50 -8.21 9.54 9.98
CA ASP A 50 -7.67 10.01 11.27
C ASP A 50 -6.55 11.04 11.03
N GLN A 51 -5.97 11.55 12.11
CA GLN A 51 -4.73 12.32 12.10
C GLN A 51 -3.64 11.59 12.90
N ARG A 52 -2.47 11.42 12.27
CA ARG A 52 -1.25 10.93 12.94
C ARG A 52 -0.17 11.98 12.81
N ILE A 53 0.38 12.43 13.94
CA ILE A 53 1.43 13.46 13.99
C ILE A 53 1.05 14.68 13.11
N ASN A 54 -0.12 15.28 13.37
CA ASN A 54 -0.65 16.44 12.63
C ASN A 54 -0.88 16.26 11.11
N SER A 55 -0.81 15.02 10.60
CA SER A 55 -1.09 14.71 9.21
C SER A 55 -2.38 13.90 9.09
N ASN A 56 -3.29 14.35 8.22
CA ASN A 56 -4.48 13.56 7.86
C ASN A 56 -4.04 12.27 7.16
N CYS A 57 -4.73 11.16 7.43
CA CYS A 57 -4.43 9.86 6.85
C CYS A 57 -5.65 8.95 6.79
N SER A 58 -5.57 7.92 5.96
CA SER A 58 -6.50 6.78 5.99
C SER A 58 -5.79 5.60 6.64
N CYS A 59 -6.41 5.01 7.66
CA CYS A 59 -5.85 3.96 8.48
C CYS A 59 -6.63 2.66 8.31
N LEU A 60 -5.91 1.59 8.01
CA LEU A 60 -6.41 0.23 8.11
C LEU A 60 -6.18 -0.23 9.55
N ILE A 61 -7.27 -0.45 10.28
CA ILE A 61 -7.25 -0.87 11.69
C ILE A 61 -7.98 -2.20 11.81
N GLY A 62 -7.37 -3.20 12.44
CA GLY A 62 -7.97 -4.52 12.55
C GLY A 62 -7.04 -5.57 13.13
N ARG A 63 -7.26 -6.82 12.73
CA ARG A 63 -6.44 -7.96 13.16
C ARG A 63 -6.42 -9.05 12.10
N THR A 64 -5.23 -9.60 11.85
CA THR A 64 -5.07 -10.83 11.08
C THR A 64 -5.18 -12.06 11.99
N ARG A 65 -5.83 -13.11 11.48
CA ARG A 65 -5.98 -14.42 12.13
C ARG A 65 -5.67 -15.51 11.11
N LEU A 66 -5.00 -16.57 11.54
CA LEU A 66 -4.60 -17.68 10.66
C LEU A 66 -5.67 -18.77 10.55
N ASP A 67 -6.71 -18.70 11.38
CA ASP A 67 -7.84 -19.62 11.37
C ASP A 67 -8.53 -19.64 9.99
N ASN A 68 -9.11 -20.79 9.64
CA ASN A 68 -9.78 -21.05 8.36
C ASN A 68 -8.91 -20.78 7.11
N ASN A 69 -7.60 -21.06 7.19
CA ASN A 69 -6.64 -20.76 6.13
C ASN A 69 -6.61 -19.27 5.74
N GLY A 70 -6.97 -18.40 6.68
CA GLY A 70 -6.89 -16.96 6.53
C GLY A 70 -5.47 -16.45 6.69
N GLY A 71 -5.38 -15.22 7.17
CA GLY A 71 -4.15 -14.54 7.53
C GLY A 71 -3.91 -13.29 6.72
N PHE A 72 -4.95 -12.61 6.19
CA PHE A 72 -4.74 -11.30 5.58
C PHE A 72 -5.89 -10.29 5.74
N VAL A 73 -5.50 -9.02 5.80
CA VAL A 73 -6.34 -7.85 5.53
C VAL A 73 -5.56 -6.86 4.67
N GLN A 74 -6.25 -6.10 3.84
CA GLN A 74 -5.62 -5.08 2.99
C GLN A 74 -6.51 -3.85 2.83
N MET A 75 -5.88 -2.72 2.57
CA MET A 75 -6.52 -1.56 1.95
C MET A 75 -5.96 -1.40 0.53
N ARG A 76 -6.85 -1.28 -0.44
CA ARG A 76 -6.54 -1.24 -1.86
C ARG A 76 -7.01 0.07 -2.48
N LEU A 77 -6.15 0.67 -3.30
CA LEU A 77 -6.47 1.81 -4.15
C LEU A 77 -6.48 1.36 -5.62
N ASP A 78 -7.56 1.66 -6.33
CA ASP A 78 -7.62 1.50 -7.79
C ASP A 78 -6.88 2.67 -8.47
N ILE A 79 -6.13 2.36 -9.54
CA ILE A 79 -5.30 3.31 -10.25
C ILE A 79 -5.90 3.56 -11.62
N GLU A 80 -6.35 4.79 -11.85
CA GLU A 80 -6.87 5.18 -13.15
C GLU A 80 -5.75 5.21 -14.21
N PRO A 81 -6.02 4.73 -15.45
CA PRO A 81 -5.02 4.72 -16.52
C PRO A 81 -4.42 6.10 -16.82
N SER A 82 -5.15 7.17 -16.53
CA SER A 82 -4.71 8.56 -16.71
C SER A 82 -3.50 8.95 -15.87
N TYR A 83 -3.21 8.22 -14.77
CA TYR A 83 -2.02 8.41 -13.95
C TYR A 83 -0.79 7.68 -14.48
N LEU A 84 -0.94 6.73 -15.40
CA LEU A 84 0.17 5.85 -15.79
C LEU A 84 1.01 6.46 -16.90
N ARG A 85 2.33 6.44 -16.74
CA ARG A 85 3.28 6.91 -17.74
C ARG A 85 4.48 5.98 -17.83
N THR A 86 5.12 5.94 -19.00
CA THR A 86 6.27 5.08 -19.28
C THR A 86 7.58 5.61 -18.69
N ASP A 87 7.66 6.91 -18.41
CA ASP A 87 8.84 7.57 -17.84
C ASP A 87 8.92 7.46 -16.31
N TYR A 88 7.89 6.91 -15.65
CA TYR A 88 7.93 6.67 -14.21
C TYR A 88 8.86 5.51 -13.87
N ARG A 89 9.53 5.62 -12.73
CA ARG A 89 10.58 4.69 -12.27
C ARG A 89 10.12 3.79 -11.12
N GLY A 90 9.01 4.13 -10.47
CA GLY A 90 8.52 3.36 -9.34
C GLY A 90 7.31 4.00 -8.67
N ILE A 91 7.01 3.48 -7.48
CA ILE A 91 5.92 3.91 -6.60
C ILE A 91 6.53 4.57 -5.38
N PHE A 92 5.92 5.64 -4.89
CA PHE A 92 6.17 6.09 -3.52
C PHE A 92 4.90 5.94 -2.68
N ILE A 93 5.08 5.65 -1.40
CA ILE A 93 4.00 5.58 -0.43
C ILE A 93 4.48 6.07 0.94
N GLU A 94 3.68 6.90 1.60
CA GLU A 94 3.96 7.41 2.94
C GLU A 94 3.09 6.69 3.95
N LEU A 95 3.74 5.91 4.83
CA LEU A 95 3.09 5.09 5.84
C LEU A 95 3.51 5.49 7.26
N TYR A 96 2.60 5.29 8.20
CA TYR A 96 2.81 5.36 9.65
C TYR A 96 2.01 4.24 10.29
N GLY A 97 2.55 3.53 11.27
CA GLY A 97 1.80 2.45 11.91
C GLY A 97 2.52 1.80 13.07
N SER A 98 1.94 0.73 13.59
CA SER A 98 2.63 -0.16 14.53
C SER A 98 3.86 -0.78 13.86
N ALA A 99 4.87 -1.11 14.67
CA ALA A 99 6.10 -1.74 14.19
C ALA A 99 5.81 -3.15 13.67
N GLN A 100 5.61 -3.29 12.36
CA GLN A 100 5.23 -4.52 11.68
C GLN A 100 5.64 -4.47 10.20
N ASP A 101 5.81 -5.64 9.60
CA ASP A 101 6.00 -5.77 8.15
C ASP A 101 4.65 -5.79 7.43
N TYR A 102 4.51 -4.91 6.44
CA TYR A 102 3.39 -4.88 5.52
C TYR A 102 3.88 -5.15 4.11
N ASN A 103 3.01 -5.66 3.24
CA ASN A 103 3.35 -5.89 1.84
C ASN A 103 2.67 -4.85 0.96
N LEU A 104 3.45 -4.21 0.09
CA LEU A 104 2.92 -3.45 -1.03
C LEU A 104 2.59 -4.44 -2.14
N HIS A 105 1.31 -4.62 -2.46
CA HIS A 105 0.87 -5.44 -3.58
C HIS A 105 0.46 -4.55 -4.75
N VAL A 106 1.04 -4.82 -5.92
CA VAL A 106 0.69 -4.18 -7.19
C VAL A 106 0.04 -5.22 -8.08
N LYS A 107 -1.14 -4.89 -8.63
CA LYS A 107 -1.78 -5.70 -9.67
C LYS A 107 -1.76 -4.95 -10.98
N THR A 108 -1.49 -5.70 -12.06
CA THR A 108 -1.62 -5.22 -13.43
C THR A 108 -2.78 -5.92 -14.15
N THR A 109 -3.15 -5.44 -15.34
CA THR A 109 -4.21 -6.02 -16.18
C THR A 109 -3.88 -7.42 -16.69
N GLN A 110 -2.60 -7.81 -16.74
CA GLN A 110 -2.20 -9.17 -17.13
C GLN A 110 -2.43 -10.22 -16.03
N LEU A 111 -2.70 -9.79 -14.78
CA LEU A 111 -2.88 -10.68 -13.64
C LEU A 111 -4.37 -10.99 -13.44
N ASN A 112 -4.76 -12.19 -13.92
CA ASN A 112 -6.14 -12.65 -13.96
C ASN A 112 -6.55 -13.45 -12.71
N ARG A 113 -5.61 -13.89 -11.87
CA ARG A 113 -5.92 -14.68 -10.67
C ARG A 113 -5.84 -13.82 -9.40
N PRO A 114 -6.70 -14.07 -8.39
CA PRO A 114 -6.75 -13.24 -7.18
C PRO A 114 -5.47 -13.32 -6.34
N TRP A 115 -4.77 -14.46 -6.33
CA TRP A 115 -3.52 -14.70 -5.59
C TRP A 115 -2.25 -14.19 -6.28
N GLN A 116 -2.37 -13.68 -7.52
CA GLN A 116 -1.24 -13.11 -8.26
C GLN A 116 -1.03 -11.65 -7.89
N SER A 117 0.24 -11.27 -7.74
CA SER A 117 0.65 -9.88 -7.53
C SER A 117 2.12 -9.69 -7.92
N PHE A 118 2.51 -8.44 -8.09
CA PHE A 118 3.89 -8.01 -7.86
C PHE A 118 3.96 -7.44 -6.44
N ARG A 119 5.00 -7.75 -5.66
CA ARG A 119 5.04 -7.35 -4.25
C ARG A 119 6.41 -6.92 -3.75
N CYS A 120 6.39 -6.09 -2.72
CA CYS A 120 7.56 -5.68 -1.94
C CYS A 120 7.17 -5.60 -0.47
N THR A 121 8.05 -6.00 0.45
CA THR A 121 7.83 -5.89 1.90
C THR A 121 8.33 -4.53 2.40
N LEU A 122 7.50 -3.86 3.19
CA LEU A 122 7.75 -2.56 3.81
C LEU A 122 7.69 -2.72 5.34
N THR A 123 8.82 -2.52 6.00
CA THR A 123 8.88 -2.50 7.47
C THR A 123 8.41 -1.14 7.96
N VAL A 124 7.20 -1.09 8.52
CA VAL A 124 6.57 0.13 9.05
C VAL A 124 6.96 0.29 10.51
N GLU A 125 7.17 1.53 10.93
CA GLU A 125 7.51 1.94 12.29
C GLU A 125 6.56 3.07 12.74
N PRO A 126 6.49 3.39 14.04
CA PRO A 126 5.68 4.49 14.57
C PRO A 126 6.29 5.88 14.29
N GLN A 127 6.66 6.10 13.01
CA GLN A 127 7.13 7.35 12.44
C GLN A 127 6.74 7.41 10.96
N TRP A 128 6.40 8.60 10.47
CA TRP A 128 6.07 8.77 9.06
C TRP A 128 7.28 8.42 8.21
N THR A 129 7.11 7.44 7.33
CA THR A 129 8.15 6.95 6.44
C THR A 129 7.66 6.97 5.00
N ARG A 130 8.39 7.67 4.12
CA ARG A 130 8.22 7.59 2.67
C ARG A 130 9.05 6.43 2.14
N PHE A 131 8.37 5.40 1.69
CA PHE A 131 8.98 4.29 0.97
C PHE A 131 9.04 4.65 -0.51
N ILE A 132 10.25 4.66 -1.07
CA ILE A 132 10.51 4.79 -2.50
C ILE A 132 10.79 3.38 -3.02
N VAL A 133 9.85 2.86 -3.82
CA VAL A 133 9.87 1.48 -4.34
C VAL A 133 10.06 1.52 -5.86
N PRO A 134 11.30 1.37 -6.35
CA PRO A 134 11.57 1.13 -7.76
C PRO A 134 10.79 -0.07 -8.28
N TYR A 135 10.35 -0.01 -9.54
CA TYR A 135 9.65 -1.12 -10.16
C TYR A 135 10.46 -2.42 -10.15
N GLU A 136 11.78 -2.32 -10.18
CA GLU A 136 12.70 -3.45 -10.11
C GLU A 136 12.72 -4.16 -8.75
N GLN A 137 12.24 -3.51 -7.68
CA GLN A 137 12.09 -4.12 -6.34
C GLN A 137 10.76 -4.86 -6.17
N LEU A 138 9.85 -4.79 -7.15
CA LEU A 138 8.58 -5.49 -7.11
C LEU A 138 8.75 -6.92 -7.66
N GLU A 139 8.75 -7.89 -6.76
CA GLU A 139 8.92 -9.30 -7.09
C GLU A 139 7.61 -9.91 -7.61
N ALA A 140 7.69 -10.69 -8.68
CA ALA A 140 6.56 -11.45 -9.18
C ALA A 140 6.17 -12.56 -8.19
N HIS A 141 4.89 -12.62 -7.82
CA HIS A 141 4.36 -13.64 -6.93
C HIS A 141 3.29 -14.48 -7.64
N ARG A 142 3.56 -15.79 -7.73
CA ARG A 142 2.67 -16.80 -8.36
C ARG A 142 2.35 -16.50 -9.83
N THR A 143 3.27 -15.88 -10.55
CA THR A 143 3.18 -15.53 -11.97
C THR A 143 4.58 -15.42 -12.57
N ASP A 144 4.72 -15.74 -13.86
CA ASP A 144 5.96 -15.57 -14.63
C ASP A 144 5.99 -14.24 -15.40
N ALA A 145 4.92 -13.44 -15.27
CA ALA A 145 4.75 -12.21 -16.01
C ALA A 145 5.69 -11.12 -15.46
N LYS A 146 6.18 -10.24 -16.34
CA LYS A 146 7.00 -9.07 -15.94
C LYS A 146 6.13 -7.86 -15.68
N LEU A 147 6.48 -7.02 -14.71
CA LEU A 147 5.72 -5.81 -14.42
C LEU A 147 5.70 -4.90 -15.66
N GLN A 148 4.51 -4.46 -16.05
CA GLN A 148 4.29 -3.44 -17.07
C GLN A 148 3.73 -2.20 -16.38
N PRO A 149 4.51 -1.12 -16.20
CA PRO A 149 4.08 0.06 -15.45
C PRO A 149 2.77 0.68 -15.94
N THR A 150 2.59 0.73 -17.26
CA THR A 150 1.38 1.27 -17.91
C THR A 150 0.16 0.36 -17.84
N ALA A 151 0.30 -0.82 -17.23
CA ALA A 151 -0.78 -1.78 -17.02
C ALA A 151 -1.19 -1.91 -15.55
N ILE A 152 -0.63 -1.11 -14.64
CA ILE A 152 -1.01 -1.12 -13.21
C ILE A 152 -2.47 -0.73 -13.07
N ARG A 153 -3.24 -1.54 -12.33
CA ARG A 153 -4.68 -1.30 -12.07
C ARG A 153 -5.00 -1.03 -10.61
N SER A 154 -4.20 -1.53 -9.68
CA SER A 154 -4.41 -1.28 -8.26
C SER A 154 -3.14 -1.47 -7.46
N ILE A 155 -3.00 -0.69 -6.39
CA ILE A 155 -1.93 -0.80 -5.40
C ILE A 155 -2.58 -1.01 -4.03
N ALA A 156 -2.04 -1.92 -3.22
CA ALA A 156 -2.59 -2.24 -1.90
C ALA A 156 -1.50 -2.34 -0.83
N VAL A 157 -1.84 -1.94 0.38
CA VAL A 157 -1.06 -2.25 1.60
C VAL A 157 -1.72 -3.44 2.27
N VAL A 158 -0.94 -4.50 2.49
CA VAL A 158 -1.44 -5.82 2.90
C VAL A 158 -0.73 -6.28 4.16
N ALA A 159 -1.49 -6.50 5.23
CA ALA A 159 -1.06 -7.30 6.36
C ALA A 159 -1.32 -8.77 6.02
N ILE A 160 -0.28 -9.60 5.96
CA ILE A 160 -0.41 -11.00 5.50
C ILE A 160 0.61 -11.95 6.14
N GLY A 161 0.19 -13.20 6.33
CA GLY A 161 1.09 -14.33 6.61
C GLY A 161 1.41 -14.55 8.09
N GLN A 162 0.96 -13.66 8.96
CA GLN A 162 1.11 -13.77 10.42
C GLN A 162 -0.13 -13.21 11.12
N ALA A 163 -0.39 -13.63 12.36
CA ALA A 163 -1.46 -13.09 13.19
C ALA A 163 -0.93 -11.93 14.05
N PHE A 164 -1.47 -10.72 13.84
CA PHE A 164 -1.11 -9.52 14.60
C PHE A 164 -2.21 -8.47 14.53
N ASP A 165 -2.15 -7.50 15.45
CA ASP A 165 -3.03 -6.33 15.42
C ASP A 165 -2.52 -5.33 14.37
N VAL A 166 -3.40 -5.01 13.43
CA VAL A 166 -3.12 -4.17 12.27
C VAL A 166 -3.46 -2.72 12.62
N ASP A 167 -2.46 -1.85 12.50
CA ASP A 167 -2.61 -0.39 12.54
C ASP A 167 -1.59 0.19 11.57
N VAL A 168 -2.04 0.52 10.37
CA VAL A 168 -1.23 1.18 9.34
C VAL A 168 -2.03 2.25 8.63
N CYS A 169 -1.45 3.43 8.56
CA CYS A 169 -2.02 4.62 7.96
C CYS A 169 -1.23 5.04 6.73
N VAL A 170 -1.95 5.44 5.68
CA VAL A 170 -1.39 6.06 4.48
C VAL A 170 -1.86 7.51 4.39
N ARG A 171 -0.92 8.44 4.18
CA ARG A 171 -1.28 9.85 3.92
C ARG A 171 -1.04 10.28 2.47
N ARG A 172 -0.18 9.56 1.75
CA ARG A 172 0.18 9.89 0.38
C ARG A 172 0.66 8.67 -0.38
N LEU A 173 0.27 8.56 -1.64
CA LEU A 173 0.70 7.51 -2.55
C LEU A 173 0.76 8.06 -3.97
N GLY A 174 1.75 7.60 -4.73
CA GLY A 174 1.83 7.93 -6.15
C GLY A 174 3.00 7.29 -6.85
N PHE A 175 3.40 7.91 -7.95
CA PHE A 175 4.53 7.48 -8.76
C PHE A 175 5.66 8.52 -8.70
N TYR A 176 6.85 8.13 -9.15
CA TYR A 176 7.94 9.09 -9.32
C TYR A 176 8.70 8.89 -10.62
N ARG A 177 9.31 9.97 -11.10
CA ARG A 177 10.20 10.03 -12.26
C ARG A 177 11.66 9.90 -11.87
#